data_AF-A0A8X6SVM2-F1
#
_entry.id   AF-A0A8X6SVM2-F1
#
_cell.length_a   1.000
_cell.length_b   1.000
_cell.length_c   1.000
_cell.angle_alpha   90.00
_cell.angle_beta   90.00
_cell.angle_gamma   90.00
#
_symmetry.space_group_name_H-M   'P 1'
#
loop_
_entity.id
_entity.type
_entity.pdbx_description
1 polymer ?
#
loop_
_entity_poly.entity_id
_entity_poly.type
_entity_poly.pdbx_seq_one_letter_code
_entity_poly.pdbx_strand_id
1 'polypeptide(L)'
;MLPYCQTLNSDLYCQHLDHLKLAIDQKLWELNWKVSMHPPYSPDLVPDDYYLFLALQNFLSDKKFGSREDCESRLLGTFANKGEDFYERGIMKLPLKWQQIIQQNGAYLTQYQTIGSMLNKILNFKQK
;
A
#
# COMPACT_ATOMS: atom_id res chain seq x y z
N MET A 1 9.73 9.08 -20.07
CA MET A 1 9.49 10.54 -19.98
C MET A 1 8.79 10.95 -21.27
N LEU A 2 7.71 11.73 -21.18
CA LEU A 2 7.04 12.21 -22.38
C LEU A 2 8.03 13.00 -23.25
N PRO A 3 8.03 12.81 -24.58
CA PRO A 3 8.81 13.65 -25.46
C PRO A 3 8.46 15.13 -25.28
N TYR A 4 9.44 15.99 -25.52
CA TYR A 4 9.29 17.45 -25.40
C TYR A 4 8.14 17.94 -26.30
N CYS A 5 7.27 18.80 -25.76
CA CYS A 5 6.02 19.33 -26.34
C CYS A 5 4.74 18.46 -26.27
N GLN A 6 4.70 17.38 -25.48
CA GLN A 6 3.43 16.67 -25.22
C GLN A 6 2.78 17.10 -23.90
N THR A 7 1.52 17.52 -23.94
CA THR A 7 0.67 17.68 -22.76
C THR A 7 0.04 16.36 -22.38
N LEU A 8 0.07 16.01 -21.09
CA LEU A 8 -0.61 14.83 -20.57
C LEU A 8 -2.13 15.06 -20.67
N ASN A 9 -2.77 14.45 -21.66
CA ASN A 9 -4.22 14.43 -21.78
C ASN A 9 -4.79 13.11 -21.24
N SER A 10 -6.11 13.04 -21.10
CA SER A 10 -6.79 11.85 -20.56
C SER A 10 -6.49 10.59 -21.39
N ASP A 11 -6.46 10.72 -22.72
CA ASP A 11 -6.26 9.58 -23.63
C ASP A 11 -4.86 9.00 -23.50
N LEU A 12 -3.85 9.87 -23.44
CA LEU A 12 -2.45 9.49 -23.26
C LEU A 12 -2.22 8.86 -21.89
N TYR A 13 -2.93 9.32 -20.85
CA TYR A 13 -2.89 8.69 -19.53
C TYR A 13 -3.48 7.28 -19.55
N CYS A 14 -4.66 7.10 -20.15
CA CYS A 14 -5.31 5.80 -20.29
C CYS A 14 -4.45 4.82 -21.10
N GLN A 15 -3.87 5.26 -22.22
CA GLN A 15 -2.96 4.44 -23.02
C GLN A 15 -1.74 3.96 -22.22
N HIS A 16 -1.12 4.83 -21.42
CA HIS A 16 -0.02 4.43 -20.55
C HIS A 16 -0.45 3.40 -19.50
N LEU A 17 -1.65 3.53 -18.93
CA LEU A 17 -2.18 2.56 -17.99
C LEU A 17 -2.44 1.20 -18.65
N ASP A 18 -2.97 1.18 -19.87
CA ASP A 18 -3.21 -0.05 -20.63
C ASP A 18 -1.89 -0.76 -20.98
N HIS A 19 -0.89 0.00 -21.44
CA HIS A 19 0.45 -0.53 -21.70
C HIS A 19 1.11 -1.10 -20.44
N LEU A 20 0.96 -0.40 -19.31
CA LEU A 20 1.49 -0.86 -18.02
C LEU A 20 0.79 -2.14 -17.58
N LYS A 21 -0.54 -2.21 -17.69
CA LYS A 21 -1.32 -3.38 -17.34
C LYS A 21 -0.90 -4.59 -18.16
N LEU A 22 -0.76 -4.43 -19.48
CA LEU A 22 -0.29 -5.50 -20.36
C LEU A 22 1.10 -6.01 -19.96
N ALA A 23 2.03 -5.10 -19.66
CA ALA A 23 3.38 -5.46 -19.23
C ALA A 23 3.39 -6.21 -17.89
N ILE A 24 2.54 -5.80 -16.94
CA ILE A 24 2.38 -6.48 -15.65
C ILE A 24 1.78 -7.87 -15.86
N ASP A 25 0.71 -8.01 -16.65
CA ASP A 25 0.05 -9.28 -16.92
C ASP A 25 1.02 -10.28 -17.60
N GLN A 26 1.83 -9.80 -18.54
CA GLN A 26 2.88 -10.61 -19.17
C GLN A 26 3.91 -11.09 -18.14
N LYS A 27 4.38 -10.21 -17.26
CA LYS A 27 5.36 -10.57 -16.22
C LYS A 27 4.78 -11.56 -15.22
N LEU A 28 3.53 -11.42 -14.83
CA LEU A 28 2.84 -12.35 -13.94
C LEU A 28 2.72 -13.75 -14.57
N TRP A 29 2.44 -13.81 -15.87
CA TRP A 29 2.41 -15.07 -16.61
C TRP A 29 3.80 -15.72 -16.68
N GLU A 30 4.83 -14.94 -17.01
CA GLU A 30 6.23 -15.41 -17.04
C GLU A 30 6.70 -15.96 -15.68
N LEU A 31 6.26 -15.35 -14.57
CA LEU A 31 6.58 -15.79 -13.21
C LEU A 31 5.66 -16.92 -12.71
N ASN A 32 4.62 -17.29 -13.47
CA ASN A 32 3.57 -18.24 -13.08
C ASN A 32 2.89 -17.86 -11.74
N TRP A 33 2.66 -16.57 -11.51
CA TRP A 33 2.04 -16.05 -10.29
C TRP A 33 0.52 -15.95 -10.46
N LYS A 34 -0.22 -16.52 -9.50
CA LYS A 34 -1.68 -16.40 -9.46
C LYS A 34 -2.08 -15.08 -8.80
N VAL A 35 -2.78 -14.24 -9.55
CA VAL A 35 -3.38 -13.02 -9.01
C VAL A 35 -4.64 -13.36 -8.23
N SER A 36 -4.73 -12.88 -6.99
CA SER A 36 -5.97 -12.97 -6.20
C SER A 36 -6.94 -11.86 -6.62
N MET A 37 -8.24 -12.19 -6.71
CA MET A 37 -9.26 -11.17 -6.95
C MET A 37 -9.35 -10.24 -5.75
N HIS A 38 -9.24 -8.93 -6.00
CA HIS A 38 -9.31 -7.90 -4.98
C HIS A 38 -10.42 -6.89 -5.33
N PRO A 39 -11.41 -6.67 -4.45
CA PRO A 39 -12.45 -5.68 -4.70
C PRO A 39 -11.88 -4.25 -4.75
N PRO A 40 -12.45 -3.35 -5.55
CA PRO A 40 -12.03 -1.96 -5.58
C PRO A 40 -12.11 -1.31 -4.19
N TYR A 41 -11.19 -0.37 -3.90
CA TYR A 41 -11.21 0.47 -2.71
C TYR A 41 -11.32 -0.28 -1.37
N SER A 42 -10.74 -1.48 -1.25
CA SER A 42 -10.87 -2.32 -0.05
C SER A 42 -9.56 -2.45 0.73
N PRO A 43 -9.02 -1.37 1.32
CA PRO A 43 -7.79 -1.43 2.13
C PRO A 43 -7.96 -2.39 3.32
N ASP A 44 -9.20 -2.66 3.72
CA ASP A 44 -9.58 -3.56 4.80
C ASP A 44 -9.15 -5.00 4.57
N LEU A 45 -8.91 -5.36 3.31
CA LEU A 45 -8.53 -6.67 2.83
C LEU A 45 -7.06 -6.77 2.42
N VAL A 46 -6.30 -5.70 2.52
CA VAL A 46 -4.87 -5.68 2.19
C VAL A 46 -4.05 -5.74 3.48
N PRO A 47 -3.34 -6.85 3.75
CA PRO A 47 -2.52 -6.97 4.97
C PRO A 47 -1.51 -5.84 5.14
N ASP A 48 -0.99 -5.31 4.04
CA ASP A 48 -0.08 -4.17 4.06
C ASP A 48 -0.77 -2.92 4.63
N ASP A 49 -1.98 -2.60 4.17
CA ASP A 49 -2.73 -1.42 4.62
C ASP A 49 -3.21 -1.56 6.06
N TYR A 50 -3.84 -2.69 6.41
CA TYR A 50 -4.49 -2.83 7.71
C TYR A 50 -3.57 -3.24 8.85
N TYR A 51 -2.36 -3.73 8.55
CA TYR A 51 -1.48 -4.29 9.57
C TYR A 51 -0.06 -3.72 9.49
N LEU A 52 0.58 -3.81 8.33
CA LEU A 52 1.98 -3.37 8.17
C LEU A 52 2.09 -1.85 8.28
N PHE A 53 1.35 -1.11 7.46
CA PHE A 53 1.34 0.34 7.44
C PHE A 53 0.68 0.93 8.68
N LEU A 54 -0.28 0.23 9.29
CA LEU A 54 -0.80 0.62 10.60
C LEU A 54 0.27 0.51 11.69
N ALA A 55 1.04 -0.58 11.74
CA ALA A 55 2.13 -0.70 12.68
C ALA A 55 3.24 0.34 12.43
N LEU A 56 3.50 0.65 11.15
CA LEU A 56 4.40 1.70 10.77
C LEU A 56 3.88 3.08 11.21
N GLN A 57 2.59 3.35 11.04
CA GLN A 57 1.95 4.58 11.52
C GLN A 57 2.22 4.80 13.00
N ASN A 58 1.97 3.77 13.80
CA ASN A 58 2.16 3.83 15.24
C ASN A 58 3.61 4.12 15.60
N PHE A 59 4.57 3.57 14.83
CA PHE A 59 5.98 3.89 15.01
C PHE A 59 6.34 5.32 14.60
N LEU A 60 5.73 5.84 13.53
CA LEU A 60 6.04 7.17 12.97
C LEU A 60 5.34 8.32 13.71
N SER A 61 4.21 8.05 14.38
CA SER A 61 3.32 9.09 14.91
C SER A 61 4.02 10.05 15.90
N ASP A 62 4.99 9.55 16.66
CA ASP A 62 5.72 10.32 17.68
C ASP A 62 7.17 10.63 17.30
N LYS A 63 7.57 10.41 16.04
CA LYS A 63 8.97 10.56 15.60
C LYS A 63 9.16 11.74 14.68
N LYS A 64 10.24 12.49 14.93
CA LYS A 64 10.81 13.48 14.00
C LYS A 64 12.13 12.92 13.49
N PHE A 65 12.36 13.06 12.18
CA PHE A 65 13.58 12.62 11.52
C PHE A 65 14.44 13.83 11.18
N GLY A 66 15.74 13.73 11.46
CA GLY A 66 16.68 14.82 11.19
C GLY A 66 17.12 14.90 9.73
N SER A 67 17.11 13.76 9.02
CA SER A 67 17.43 13.66 7.61
C SER A 67 16.69 12.48 6.97
N ARG A 68 16.81 12.36 5.64
CA ARG A 68 16.26 11.22 4.91
C ARG A 68 16.94 9.91 5.31
N GLU A 69 18.26 9.93 5.48
CA GLU A 69 19.07 8.76 5.84
C GLU A 69 18.71 8.25 7.24
N ASP A 70 18.46 9.17 8.18
CA ASP A 70 17.96 8.83 9.53
C ASP A 70 16.57 8.18 9.47
N CYS A 71 15.68 8.66 8.59
CA CYS A 71 14.39 8.03 8.35
C CYS A 71 14.54 6.62 7.77
N GLU A 72 15.31 6.46 6.70
CA GLU A 72 15.53 5.18 6.03
C GLU A 72 16.16 4.14 6.97
N SER A 73 17.19 4.54 7.73
CA SER A 73 17.85 3.66 8.72
C SER A 73 16.88 3.19 9.80
N ARG A 74 16.04 4.09 10.34
CA ARG A 74 15.05 3.74 11.35
C ARG A 74 13.96 2.84 10.80
N LEU A 75 13.51 3.08 9.56
CA LEU A 75 12.53 2.23 8.88
C LEU A 75 13.06 0.80 8.72
N LEU A 76 14.29 0.66 8.21
CA LEU A 76 14.95 -0.64 8.07
C LEU A 76 15.07 -1.35 9.42
N GLY A 77 15.49 -0.63 10.47
CA GLY A 77 15.54 -1.16 11.83
C GLY A 77 14.18 -1.67 12.34
N THR A 78 13.09 -0.97 12.04
CA THR A 78 11.74 -1.45 12.40
C THR A 78 11.33 -2.73 11.70
N PHE A 79 11.68 -2.90 10.42
CA PHE A 79 11.36 -4.14 9.71
C PHE A 79 12.24 -5.30 10.18
N ALA A 80 13.53 -5.04 10.43
CA ALA A 80 14.47 -6.03 10.96
C ALA A 80 14.09 -6.52 12.37
N ASN A 81 13.48 -5.64 13.19
CA ASN A 81 13.02 -6.00 14.53
C ASN A 81 11.66 -6.73 14.53
N LYS A 82 10.97 -6.83 13.40
CA LYS A 82 9.73 -7.60 13.30
C LYS A 82 10.06 -9.05 12.99
N GLY A 83 9.81 -9.94 13.95
CA GLY A 83 9.91 -11.38 13.75
C GLY A 83 8.86 -11.93 12.77
N GLU A 84 9.05 -13.16 12.32
CA GLU A 84 8.17 -13.86 11.38
C GLU A 84 6.70 -13.85 11.84
N ASP A 85 6.46 -14.15 13.13
CA ASP A 85 5.12 -14.17 13.71
C ASP A 85 4.35 -12.85 13.53
N PHE A 86 5.06 -11.72 13.42
CA PHE A 86 4.40 -10.44 13.14
C PHE A 86 3.68 -10.51 11.79
N TYR A 87 4.41 -10.88 10.73
CA TYR A 87 3.88 -10.95 9.38
C TYR A 87 2.83 -12.06 9.24
N GLU A 88 3.08 -13.21 9.86
CA GLU A 88 2.13 -14.32 9.89
C GLU A 88 0.80 -13.88 10.51
N ARG A 89 0.82 -13.23 11.67
CA ARG A 89 -0.41 -12.69 12.30
C ARG A 89 -1.15 -11.68 11.42
N GLY A 90 -0.42 -10.88 10.64
CA GLY A 90 -1.01 -9.94 9.69
C GLY A 90 -1.81 -10.67 8.62
N ILE A 91 -1.21 -11.70 8.01
CA ILE A 91 -1.81 -12.52 6.95
C ILE A 91 -2.97 -13.36 7.51
N MET A 92 -2.79 -13.98 8.69
CA MET A 92 -3.80 -14.85 9.32
C MET A 92 -5.05 -14.10 9.82
N LYS A 93 -5.02 -12.76 9.88
CA LYS A 93 -6.22 -11.95 10.12
C LYS A 93 -7.14 -11.82 8.90
N LEU A 94 -6.64 -12.15 7.71
CA LEU A 94 -7.39 -11.99 6.46
C LEU A 94 -8.69 -12.82 6.45
N PRO A 95 -8.72 -14.12 6.80
CA PRO A 95 -9.97 -14.90 6.81
C PRO A 95 -11.06 -14.30 7.71
N LEU A 96 -10.67 -13.81 8.90
CA LEU A 96 -11.59 -13.18 9.83
C LEU A 96 -12.18 -11.89 9.26
N LYS A 97 -11.35 -11.06 8.61
CA LYS A 97 -11.79 -9.83 7.96
C LYS A 97 -12.74 -10.09 6.79
N TRP A 98 -12.45 -11.12 5.97
CA TRP A 98 -13.36 -11.58 4.93
C TRP A 98 -14.73 -11.95 5.51
N GLN A 99 -14.73 -12.74 6.59
CA GLN A 99 -15.98 -13.14 7.26
C GLN A 99 -16.78 -11.92 7.75
N GLN A 100 -16.11 -10.92 8.35
CA GLN A 100 -16.76 -9.69 8.81
C GLN A 100 -17.39 -8.90 7.66
N ILE A 101 -16.69 -8.74 6.54
CA ILE A 101 -17.21 -8.01 5.37
C ILE A 101 -18.42 -8.74 4.78
N ILE A 102 -18.39 -10.08 4.71
CA ILE A 102 -19.53 -10.88 4.26
C ILE A 102 -20.74 -10.68 5.19
N GLN A 103 -20.52 -10.73 6.50
CA GLN A 103 -21.59 -10.50 7.50
C GLN A 103 -22.17 -9.09 7.45
N GLN A 104 -21.38 -8.11 7.02
CA GLN A 104 -21.80 -6.72 6.87
C GLN A 104 -22.25 -6.37 5.44
N ASN A 105 -22.54 -7.37 4.60
CA ASN A 105 -22.98 -7.19 3.22
C ASN A 105 -22.06 -6.27 2.39
N GLY A 106 -20.74 -6.38 2.58
CA GLY A 106 -19.75 -5.60 1.84
C GLY A 106 -19.46 -4.21 2.41
N ALA A 107 -19.95 -3.86 3.60
CA ALA A 107 -19.60 -2.60 4.24
C ALA A 107 -18.12 -2.56 4.69
N TYR A 108 -17.56 -1.35 4.72
CA TYR A 108 -16.20 -1.09 5.19
C TYR A 108 -16.08 -1.31 6.71
N LEU A 109 -14.98 -1.92 7.13
CA LEU A 109 -14.58 -2.06 8.52
C LEU A 109 -14.04 -0.70 8.98
N THR A 110 -14.70 -0.05 9.94
CA THR A 110 -14.63 1.40 10.27
C THR A 110 -13.29 1.97 10.80
N GLN A 111 -12.12 1.41 10.48
CA GLN A 111 -10.84 1.83 11.08
C GLN A 111 -9.90 2.65 10.16
N TYR A 112 -10.28 2.97 8.92
CA TYR A 112 -9.34 3.47 7.90
C TYR A 112 -9.31 5.00 7.71
N GLN A 113 -9.99 5.78 8.56
CA GLN A 113 -9.94 7.25 8.48
C GLN A 113 -8.53 7.83 8.74
N THR A 114 -7.59 7.04 9.27
CA THR A 114 -6.25 7.52 9.67
C THR A 114 -5.20 7.45 8.55
N ILE A 115 -5.43 6.67 7.47
CA ILE A 115 -4.44 6.43 6.39
C ILE A 115 -4.24 7.68 5.50
N GLY A 116 -5.32 8.42 5.21
CA GLY A 116 -5.22 9.68 4.44
C GLY A 116 -4.30 10.73 5.08
N SER A 117 -4.17 10.73 6.40
CA SER A 117 -3.25 11.64 7.10
C SER A 117 -1.76 11.28 6.92
N MET A 118 -1.45 10.01 6.62
CA MET A 118 -0.08 9.52 6.46
C MET A 118 0.51 9.85 5.10
N LEU A 119 -0.26 9.64 4.02
CA LEU A 119 0.19 10.00 2.68
C LEU A 119 0.51 11.49 2.59
N ASN A 120 -0.29 12.34 3.24
CA ASN A 120 -0.02 13.77 3.33
C ASN A 120 1.26 14.09 4.13
N LYS A 121 1.56 13.40 5.23
CA LYS A 121 2.80 13.61 5.99
C LYS A 121 4.05 13.17 5.20
N ILE A 122 3.98 12.04 4.49
CA ILE A 122 5.09 11.54 3.66
C ILE A 122 5.30 12.41 2.41
N LEU A 123 4.21 12.83 1.75
CA LEU A 123 4.28 13.75 0.60
C LEU A 123 4.83 15.13 0.99
N ASN A 124 4.46 15.66 2.16
CA ASN A 124 5.01 16.92 2.67
C ASN A 124 6.50 16.83 3.02
N PHE A 125 7.05 15.64 3.26
CA PHE A 125 8.49 15.44 3.47
C PHE A 125 9.28 15.46 2.15
N LYS A 126 8.64 15.25 0.99
CA LYS A 126 9.26 15.38 -0.34
C LYS A 126 9.31 16.82 -0.88
N GLN A 127 8.64 17.77 -0.23
CA GLN A 127 8.54 19.17 -0.69
C GLN A 127 9.46 20.14 0.06
N LYS A 128 10.37 19.65 0.91
CA LYS A 128 11.32 20.43 1.69
C LYS A 128 12.74 19.93 1.45
#